data_AF-A0A139TUK0-F1
#
_entry.id   AF-A0A139TUK0-F1
#
_cell.length_a   1.000
_cell.length_b   1.000
_cell.length_c   1.000
_cell.angle_alpha   90.00
_cell.angle_beta   90.00
_cell.angle_gamma   90.00
#
_symmetry.space_group_name_H-M   'P 1'
#
loop_
_entity.id
_entity.type
_entity.pdbx_description
1 polymer ?
#
loop_
_entity_poly.entity_id
_entity_poly.type
_entity_poly.pdbx_seq_one_letter_code
_entity_poly.pdbx_strand_id
1 'polypeptide(L)'
;MNENKIIITEDGKKINLSNLEHEFGSYELDGKTYYATGQMECTCRVFPGSYADKYEDGSYMEEWSAPGYDAEGNKVEIFMLFEQMTGEEIEGENLNWSQAPSRVEVR
;
A
#
# COMPACT_ATOMS: atom_id res chain seq x y z
N MET A 1 11.29 24.05 -7.77
CA MET A 1 9.96 24.24 -7.14
C MET A 1 9.25 22.91 -7.27
N ASN A 2 8.98 22.20 -6.17
CA ASN A 2 8.05 21.07 -6.24
C ASN A 2 6.67 21.68 -6.45
N GLU A 3 6.09 21.48 -7.63
CA GLU A 3 4.69 21.81 -7.85
C GLU A 3 3.88 20.91 -6.94
N ASN A 4 3.19 21.50 -5.96
CA ASN A 4 2.31 20.74 -5.09
C ASN A 4 1.22 20.10 -5.94
N LYS A 5 1.16 18.76 -5.98
CA LYS A 5 0.10 18.01 -6.64
C LYS A 5 -1.16 18.07 -5.78
N ILE A 6 -1.99 19.09 -5.99
CA ILE A 6 -3.24 19.29 -5.25
C ILE A 6 -4.40 18.69 -6.04
N ILE A 7 -5.18 17.82 -5.39
CA ILE A 7 -6.43 17.27 -5.92
C ILE A 7 -7.63 17.72 -5.09
N ILE A 8 -8.81 17.66 -5.68
CA ILE A 8 -10.09 17.90 -4.99
C ILE A 8 -10.88 16.60 -5.07
N THR A 9 -11.11 15.99 -3.93
CA THR A 9 -11.93 14.76 -3.82
C THR A 9 -13.42 15.07 -4.03
N GLU A 10 -14.24 14.05 -4.25
CA GLU A 10 -15.69 14.21 -4.47
C GLU A 10 -16.41 14.97 -3.34
N ASP A 11 -15.94 14.84 -2.09
CA ASP A 11 -16.51 15.55 -0.94
C ASP A 11 -16.01 17.00 -0.78
N GLY A 12 -15.21 17.49 -1.74
CA GLY A 12 -14.67 18.85 -1.78
C GLY A 12 -13.40 19.05 -0.95
N LYS A 13 -12.83 17.99 -0.33
CA LYS A 13 -11.54 18.11 0.37
C LYS A 13 -10.39 18.28 -0.60
N LYS A 14 -9.50 19.21 -0.24
CA LYS A 14 -8.22 19.42 -0.91
C LYS A 14 -7.16 18.52 -0.30
N ILE A 15 -6.54 17.68 -1.12
CA ILE A 15 -5.46 16.77 -0.70
C ILE A 15 -4.18 17.17 -1.42
N ASN A 16 -3.07 17.22 -0.68
CA ASN A 16 -1.74 17.43 -1.24
C ASN A 16 -1.03 16.09 -1.41
N LEU A 17 -1.05 15.56 -2.63
CA LEU A 17 -0.44 14.28 -2.97
C LEU A 17 1.07 14.29 -2.76
N SER A 18 1.74 15.43 -2.94
CA SER A 18 3.18 15.56 -2.67
C SER A 18 3.52 15.39 -1.18
N ASN A 19 2.61 15.80 -0.28
CA ASN A 19 2.79 15.54 1.15
C ASN A 19 2.56 14.06 1.48
N LEU A 20 1.52 13.45 0.89
CA LEU A 20 1.26 12.02 1.07
C LEU A 20 2.42 11.15 0.56
N GLU A 21 2.94 11.47 -0.63
CA GLU A 21 4.10 10.81 -1.23
C GLU A 21 5.33 10.86 -0.30
N HIS A 22 5.55 11.99 0.36
CA HIS A 22 6.64 12.16 1.31
C HIS A 22 6.41 11.44 2.65
N GLU A 23 5.17 11.39 3.13
CA GLU A 23 4.82 10.86 4.47
C GLU A 23 4.54 9.35 4.48
N PHE A 24 3.88 8.83 3.45
CA PHE A 24 3.40 7.45 3.38
C PHE A 24 3.83 6.71 2.09
N GLY A 25 4.49 7.42 1.18
CA GLY A 25 4.94 6.88 -0.10
C GLY A 25 3.91 7.00 -1.22
N SER A 26 4.40 6.74 -2.43
CA SER A 26 3.58 6.56 -3.62
C SER A 26 3.91 5.24 -4.30
N TYR A 27 2.93 4.68 -5.01
CA TYR A 27 2.95 3.31 -5.49
C TYR A 27 2.49 3.26 -6.93
N GLU A 28 3.22 2.53 -7.77
CA GLU A 28 2.89 2.42 -9.20
C GLU A 28 2.37 1.02 -9.53
N LEU A 29 1.20 0.97 -10.18
CA LEU A 29 0.61 -0.26 -10.73
C LEU A 29 -0.01 0.05 -12.09
N ASP A 30 0.33 -0.72 -13.12
CA ASP A 30 -0.18 -0.59 -14.50
C ASP A 30 -0.08 0.84 -15.08
N GLY A 31 1.02 1.55 -14.75
CA GLY A 31 1.26 2.92 -15.22
C GLY A 31 0.43 4.00 -14.50
N LYS A 32 -0.28 3.64 -13.42
CA LYS A 32 -0.99 4.57 -12.54
C LYS A 32 -0.25 4.73 -11.22
N THR A 33 -0.21 5.95 -10.71
CA THR A 33 0.37 6.26 -9.41
C THR A 33 -0.72 6.43 -8.36
N TYR A 34 -0.52 5.81 -7.20
CA TYR A 34 -1.39 5.85 -6.04
C TYR A 34 -0.63 6.41 -4.84
N TYR A 35 -1.35 7.10 -3.96
CA TYR A 35 -0.78 7.82 -2.83
C TYR A 35 -1.44 7.33 -1.54
N ALA A 36 -0.65 6.69 -0.67
CA ALA A 36 -1.18 6.22 0.61
C ALA A 36 -1.49 7.38 1.54
N THR A 37 -2.46 7.17 2.42
CA THR A 37 -2.91 8.15 3.43
C THR A 37 -2.62 7.71 4.86
N GLY A 38 -1.96 6.57 5.02
CA GLY A 38 -1.54 5.97 6.28
C GLY A 38 -0.46 4.93 6.04
N GLN A 39 0.07 4.38 7.13
CA GLN A 39 1.00 3.25 7.05
C GLN A 39 0.29 2.00 6.52
N MET A 40 1.04 1.11 5.90
CA MET A 40 0.55 -0.22 5.54
C MET A 40 0.25 -1.02 6.82
N GLU A 41 -0.88 -1.70 6.84
CA GLU A 41 -1.29 -2.58 7.94
C GLU A 41 -1.48 -4.02 7.43
N CYS A 42 -1.09 -5.01 8.23
CA CYS A 42 -1.31 -6.41 7.90
C CYS A 42 -2.82 -6.70 7.88
N THR A 43 -3.30 -7.25 6.76
CA THR A 43 -4.72 -7.58 6.59
C THR A 43 -5.12 -8.86 7.32
N CYS A 44 -4.15 -9.68 7.73
CA CYS A 44 -4.34 -11.04 8.27
C CYS A 44 -5.24 -11.92 7.38
N ARG A 45 -5.30 -11.65 6.07
CA ARG A 45 -6.11 -12.43 5.14
C ARG A 45 -5.55 -13.84 4.99
N VAL A 46 -6.43 -14.85 5.01
CA VAL A 46 -6.07 -16.24 4.72
C VAL A 46 -6.28 -16.53 3.22
N PHE A 47 -5.24 -17.03 2.57
CA PHE A 47 -5.23 -17.43 1.16
C PHE A 47 -4.13 -18.49 0.95
N PRO A 48 -4.11 -19.22 -0.19
CA PRO A 48 -3.08 -20.23 -0.45
C PRO A 48 -1.66 -19.66 -0.31
N GLY A 49 -0.81 -20.33 0.47
CA GLY A 49 0.54 -19.88 0.78
C GLY A 49 0.64 -18.75 1.81
N SER A 50 -0.44 -18.36 2.50
CA SER A 50 -0.39 -17.35 3.57
C SER A 50 0.09 -17.93 4.91
N TYR A 51 0.10 -17.13 5.98
CA TYR A 51 0.55 -17.55 7.32
C TYR A 51 -0.13 -18.80 7.90
N ALA A 52 -1.32 -19.17 7.39
CA ALA A 52 -2.04 -20.38 7.80
C ALA A 52 -1.68 -21.62 6.96
N ASP A 53 -0.94 -21.43 5.87
CA ASP A 53 -0.53 -22.41 4.86
C ASP A 53 0.97 -22.24 4.54
N LYS A 54 1.77 -22.09 5.60
CA LYS A 54 3.22 -21.87 5.49
C LYS A 54 3.92 -23.05 4.82
N TYR A 55 4.94 -22.77 4.02
CA TYR A 55 5.78 -23.80 3.41
C TYR A 55 6.68 -24.49 4.45
N GLU A 56 7.21 -25.66 4.12
CA GLU A 56 8.05 -26.46 5.04
C GLU A 56 9.33 -25.74 5.48
N ASP A 57 9.83 -24.83 4.66
CA ASP A 57 10.99 -23.99 4.98
C ASP A 57 10.65 -22.84 5.95
N GLY A 58 9.37 -22.62 6.25
CA GLY A 58 8.90 -21.56 7.15
C GLY A 58 8.55 -20.25 6.45
N SER A 59 8.66 -20.18 5.13
CA SER A 59 8.23 -19.04 4.32
C SER A 59 6.71 -19.00 4.16
N TYR A 60 6.15 -17.80 4.00
CA TYR A 60 4.73 -17.58 3.71
C TYR A 60 4.49 -16.20 3.11
N MET A 61 3.34 -16.00 2.48
CA MET A 61 2.91 -14.72 1.94
C MET A 61 2.04 -13.97 2.95
N GLU A 62 2.27 -12.67 3.06
CA GLU A 62 1.49 -11.78 3.91
C GLU A 62 0.94 -10.62 3.09
N GLU A 63 -0.37 -10.38 3.19
CA GLU A 63 -1.05 -9.27 2.52
C GLU A 63 -1.13 -8.07 3.46
N TRP A 64 -0.62 -6.94 2.99
CA TRP A 64 -0.68 -5.64 3.67
C TRP A 64 -1.54 -4.67 2.85
N SER A 65 -2.18 -3.71 3.51
CA SER A 65 -2.93 -2.69 2.81
C SER A 65 -2.84 -1.31 3.44
N ALA A 66 -3.02 -0.28 2.61
CA ALA A 66 -3.18 1.09 3.07
C ALA A 66 -4.28 1.80 2.26
N PRO A 67 -5.12 2.62 2.92
CA PRO A 67 -6.05 3.49 2.22
C PRO A 67 -5.29 4.58 1.48
N GLY A 68 -5.81 5.01 0.34
CA GLY A 68 -5.12 6.01 -0.49
C GLY A 68 -6.02 6.74 -1.48
N TYR A 69 -5.37 7.50 -2.35
CA TYR A 69 -5.98 8.15 -3.50
C TYR A 69 -5.21 7.82 -4.78
N ASP A 70 -5.91 7.75 -5.90
CA ASP A 70 -5.27 7.89 -7.21
C ASP A 70 -4.99 9.38 -7.55
N ALA A 71 -4.37 9.62 -8.70
CA ALA A 71 -4.06 10.98 -9.17
C ALA A 71 -5.30 11.84 -9.49
N GLU A 72 -6.50 11.24 -9.60
CA GLU A 72 -7.76 11.94 -9.87
C GLU A 72 -8.53 12.28 -8.57
N GLY A 73 -8.17 11.65 -7.45
CA GLY A 73 -8.80 11.84 -6.15
C GLY A 73 -9.87 10.82 -5.81
N ASN A 74 -9.93 9.71 -6.55
CA ASN A 74 -10.75 8.57 -6.19
C ASN A 74 -10.12 7.84 -5.00
N LYS A 75 -10.95 7.43 -4.04
CA LYS A 75 -10.49 6.64 -2.90
C LYS A 75 -10.16 5.23 -3.35
N VAL A 76 -9.03 4.73 -2.86
CA VAL A 76 -8.57 3.38 -3.14
C VAL A 76 -8.09 2.68 -1.87
N GLU A 77 -8.00 1.37 -1.94
CA GLU A 77 -7.19 0.54 -1.05
C GLU A 77 -6.02 -0.03 -1.87
N ILE A 78 -4.81 0.21 -1.42
CA ILE A 78 -3.58 -0.29 -2.05
C ILE A 78 -3.18 -1.56 -1.29
N PHE A 79 -2.96 -2.66 -2.00
CA PHE A 79 -2.55 -3.92 -1.38
C PHE A 79 -1.16 -4.35 -1.87
N MET A 80 -0.41 -4.95 -0.97
CA MET A 80 0.91 -5.51 -1.23
C MET A 80 0.99 -6.93 -0.71
N LEU A 81 1.80 -7.75 -1.37
CA LEU A 81 2.10 -9.11 -0.93
C LEU A 81 3.59 -9.22 -0.69
N PHE A 82 3.96 -9.60 0.52
CA PHE A 82 5.35 -9.84 0.89
C PHE A 82 5.56 -11.29 1.22
N GLU A 83 6.68 -11.84 0.76
CA GLU A 83 7.20 -13.08 1.29
C GLU A 83 7.82 -12.77 2.66
N GLN A 84 7.36 -13.50 3.68
CA GLN A 84 7.84 -13.45 5.04
C GLN A 84 8.53 -14.76 5.38
N MET A 85 9.48 -14.69 6.30
CA MET A 85 10.14 -15.86 6.87
C MET A 85 9.86 -15.89 8.37
N THR A 86 9.46 -17.05 8.89
CA THR A 86 9.14 -17.19 10.30
C THR A 86 10.36 -16.85 11.18
N GLY A 87 10.22 -15.84 12.05
CA GLY A 87 11.28 -15.33 12.90
C GLY A 87 12.13 -14.19 12.30
N GLU A 88 11.86 -13.81 11.05
CA GLU A 88 12.50 -12.69 10.33
C GLU A 88 11.44 -11.79 9.66
N GLU A 89 10.30 -11.60 10.33
CA GLU A 89 9.17 -10.86 9.77
C GLU A 89 9.49 -9.38 9.56
N ILE A 90 9.01 -8.82 8.44
CA ILE A 90 9.14 -7.39 8.13
C ILE A 90 8.31 -6.57 9.13
N GLU A 91 8.91 -5.52 9.69
CA GLU A 91 8.20 -4.55 10.53
C GLU A 91 7.39 -3.56 9.69
N GLY A 92 6.12 -3.38 10.06
CA GLY A 92 5.16 -2.52 9.37
C GLY A 92 5.45 -1.02 9.40
N GLU A 93 6.44 -0.57 10.18
CA GLU A 93 6.78 0.86 10.33
C GLU A 93 7.75 1.36 9.24
N ASN A 94 8.16 0.50 8.30
CA ASN A 94 9.15 0.88 7.29
C ASN A 94 8.52 1.71 6.16
N LEU A 95 8.90 2.99 6.05
CA LEU A 95 8.30 3.95 5.11
C LEU A 95 8.57 3.67 3.62
N ASN A 96 9.51 2.77 3.30
CA ASN A 96 9.94 2.53 1.92
C ASN A 96 9.57 1.12 1.42
N TRP A 97 8.27 0.93 1.19
CA TRP A 97 7.73 -0.24 0.53
C TRP A 97 7.96 -0.12 -1.00
N SER A 98 9.21 -0.29 -1.43
CA SER A 98 9.63 -0.11 -2.83
C SER A 98 9.08 -1.15 -3.82
N GLN A 99 8.27 -2.11 -3.37
CA GLN A 99 7.61 -3.08 -4.24
C GLN A 99 6.37 -2.47 -4.91
N ALA A 100 6.05 -2.95 -6.11
CA ALA A 100 4.79 -2.60 -6.75
C ALA A 100 3.60 -3.22 -5.98
N PRO A 101 2.45 -2.53 -5.89
CA PRO A 101 1.23 -3.14 -5.36
C PRO A 101 0.86 -4.43 -6.08
N SER A 102 0.30 -5.39 -5.36
CA SER A 102 -0.25 -6.62 -5.93
C SER A 102 -1.64 -6.40 -6.52
N ARG A 103 -2.42 -5.48 -5.91
CA ARG A 103 -3.70 -4.98 -6.43
C ARG A 103 -4.01 -3.60 -5.86
N VAL A 104 -4.93 -2.91 -6.53
CA VAL A 104 -5.59 -1.71 -6.02
C VAL A 104 -7.09 -1.86 -6.21
N GLU A 105 -7.88 -1.57 -5.17
CA GLU A 105 -9.34 -1.64 -5.21
C GLU A 105 -9.95 -0.26 -4.98
N VAL A 106 -11.04 0.06 -5.68
CA VAL A 106 -11.79 1.31 -5.46
C VAL A 106 -12.60 1.20 -4.17
N ARG A 107 -12.63 2.27 -3.36
CA ARG A 107 -13.37 2.37 -2.10
C ARG A 107 -14.60 3.26 -2.20
#